data_AF-A0A529MEF6-F1
#
_entry.id   AF-A0A529MEF6-F1
#
_cell.length_a   1.000
_cell.length_b   1.000
_cell.length_c   1.000
_cell.angle_alpha   90.00
_cell.angle_beta   90.00
_cell.angle_gamma   90.00
#
_symmetry.space_group_name_H-M   'P 1'
#
loop_
_entity.id
_entity.type
_entity.pdbx_description
1 polymer ?
#
loop_
_entity_poly.entity_id
_entity_poly.type
_entity_poly.pdbx_seq_one_letter_code
_entity_poly.pdbx_strand_id
1 'polypeptide(L)'
;SVPAGDAGWQGAPENTIVGHVHLRVGRPEDAEAWWHDQFAFDTVAKYGSQAVFLSSGHYHHHIGANAWQSASAGRRDPSRSGLAWVEMRSDNVKDETSHEDPWGTVIRTVPGKA
;
A
#
# COMPACT_ATOMS: atom_id res chain seq x y z
N SER A 1 5.30 -7.82 28.13
CA SER A 1 4.03 -7.77 28.87
C SER A 1 3.49 -6.36 28.78
N VAL A 2 2.18 -6.20 28.61
CA VAL A 2 1.54 -4.87 28.68
C VAL A 2 1.57 -4.42 30.16
N PRO A 3 2.02 -3.19 30.48
CA PRO A 3 2.08 -2.71 31.86
C PRO A 3 0.70 -2.69 32.54
N ALA A 4 0.67 -2.92 33.86
CA ALA A 4 -0.54 -2.72 34.65
C ALA A 4 -0.95 -1.23 34.61
N GLY A 5 -2.20 -0.95 34.23
CA GLY A 5 -2.72 0.40 34.05
C GLY A 5 -2.64 0.95 32.62
N ASP A 6 -2.16 0.16 31.66
CA ASP A 6 -2.28 0.49 30.24
C ASP A 6 -3.76 0.42 29.82
N ALA A 7 -4.32 1.54 29.36
CA ALA A 7 -5.69 1.62 28.85
C ALA A 7 -5.88 0.84 27.53
N GLY A 8 -4.82 0.22 27.01
CA GLY A 8 -4.81 -0.45 25.73
C GLY A 8 -4.73 0.55 24.59
N TRP A 9 -4.57 0.02 23.38
CA TRP A 9 -4.64 0.83 22.16
C TRP A 9 -6.07 1.32 21.93
N GLN A 10 -6.27 2.64 21.95
CA GLN A 10 -7.57 3.27 21.74
C GLN A 10 -7.81 3.75 20.30
N GLY A 11 -6.90 3.41 19.38
CA GLY A 11 -6.94 3.89 18.00
C GLY A 11 -6.09 5.14 17.78
N ALA A 12 -5.88 5.47 16.51
CA ALA A 12 -5.20 6.70 16.14
C ALA A 12 -6.14 7.91 16.35
N PRO A 13 -5.62 9.12 16.61
CA PRO A 13 -6.43 10.33 16.66
C PRO A 13 -7.32 10.49 15.43
N GLU A 14 -8.49 11.09 15.60
CA GLU A 14 -9.39 11.39 14.49
C GLU A 14 -8.65 12.19 13.40
N ASN A 15 -8.95 11.88 12.13
CA ASN A 15 -8.31 12.47 10.96
C ASN A 15 -6.81 12.17 10.81
N THR A 16 -6.25 11.20 11.55
CA THR A 16 -4.93 10.67 11.23
C THR A 16 -4.95 10.04 9.83
N ILE A 17 -3.98 10.42 8.99
CA ILE A 17 -3.81 9.88 7.65
C ILE A 17 -2.44 9.19 7.56
N VAL A 18 -2.43 8.00 6.99
CA VAL A 18 -1.18 7.31 6.62
C VAL A 18 -0.70 7.90 5.30
N GLY A 19 0.41 8.65 5.31
CA GLY A 19 0.90 9.30 4.09
C GLY A 19 1.46 8.33 3.04
N HIS A 20 2.04 7.22 3.50
CA HIS A 20 2.56 6.17 2.62
C HIS A 20 2.68 4.80 3.29
N VAL A 21 2.72 3.75 2.46
CA VAL A 21 2.98 2.38 2.87
C VAL A 21 4.06 1.74 1.99
N HIS A 22 4.87 0.87 2.59
CA HIS A 22 5.90 0.11 1.88
C HIS A 22 5.48 -1.35 1.81
N LEU A 23 5.35 -1.86 0.59
CA LEU A 23 4.91 -3.22 0.29
C LEU A 23 6.10 -4.07 -0.16
N ARG A 24 6.13 -5.30 0.34
CA ARG A 24 7.14 -6.29 -0.05
C ARG A 24 6.58 -7.11 -1.21
N VAL A 25 7.28 -7.10 -2.33
CA VAL A 25 6.83 -7.67 -3.61
C VAL A 25 7.89 -8.59 -4.20
N GLY A 26 7.50 -9.43 -5.16
CA GLY A 26 8.39 -10.34 -5.87
C GLY A 26 9.28 -9.66 -6.90
N ARG A 27 8.68 -8.71 -7.64
CA ARG A 27 9.28 -8.01 -8.77
C ARG A 27 8.74 -6.58 -8.79
N PRO A 28 9.57 -5.56 -8.51
CA PRO A 28 9.11 -4.17 -8.45
C PRO A 28 8.54 -3.65 -9.77
N GLU A 29 8.98 -4.18 -10.91
CA GLU A 29 8.45 -3.87 -12.24
C GLU A 29 7.00 -4.34 -12.43
N ASP A 30 6.62 -5.49 -11.88
CA ASP A 30 5.25 -5.99 -11.93
C ASP A 30 4.35 -5.12 -11.03
N ALA A 31 4.89 -4.66 -9.90
CA ALA A 31 4.20 -3.73 -9.01
C ALA A 31 3.99 -2.38 -9.71
N GLU A 32 5.03 -1.83 -10.34
CA GLU A 32 4.95 -0.58 -11.11
C GLU A 32 3.87 -0.65 -12.17
N ALA A 33 3.87 -1.70 -13.00
CA ALA A 33 2.87 -1.87 -14.05
C ALA A 33 1.45 -1.93 -13.47
N TRP A 34 1.25 -2.66 -12.37
CA TRP A 34 -0.05 -2.76 -11.72
C TRP A 34 -0.54 -1.42 -11.17
N TRP A 35 0.33 -0.65 -10.49
CA TRP A 35 -0.04 0.66 -9.94
C TRP A 35 -0.31 1.70 -11.02
N HIS A 36 0.40 1.63 -12.16
CA HIS A 36 0.12 2.47 -13.33
C HIS A 36 -1.26 2.13 -13.92
N ASP A 37 -1.55 0.85 -14.13
CA ASP A 37 -2.78 0.41 -14.79
C ASP A 37 -4.02 0.60 -13.92
N GLN A 38 -3.95 0.21 -12.65
CA GLN A 38 -5.11 0.20 -11.76
C GLN A 38 -5.39 1.55 -11.09
N PHE A 39 -4.35 2.36 -10.84
CA PHE A 39 -4.47 3.60 -10.07
C PHE A 39 -3.96 4.85 -10.81
N ALA A 40 -3.38 4.70 -12.00
CA ALA A 40 -2.75 5.79 -12.75
C ALA A 40 -1.71 6.55 -11.92
N PHE A 41 -1.00 5.84 -11.02
CA PHE A 41 0.11 6.43 -10.30
C PHE A 41 1.30 6.62 -11.23
N ASP A 42 2.06 7.68 -10.99
CA ASP A 42 3.33 7.95 -11.64
C ASP A 42 4.49 7.34 -10.84
N THR A 43 5.50 6.83 -11.54
CA THR A 43 6.77 6.48 -10.92
C THR A 43 7.52 7.75 -10.51
N VAL A 44 7.76 7.87 -9.20
CA VAL A 44 8.56 8.95 -8.61
C VAL A 44 10.05 8.62 -8.66
N ALA A 45 10.41 7.38 -8.30
CA ALA A 45 11.80 6.94 -8.22
C ALA A 45 11.92 5.43 -8.37
N LYS A 46 13.10 4.99 -8.83
CA LYS A 46 13.50 3.58 -8.87
C LYS A 46 14.83 3.39 -8.17
N TYR A 47 14.98 2.26 -7.48
CA TYR A 47 16.25 1.81 -6.96
C TYR A 47 16.71 0.56 -7.71
N GLY A 48 17.23 0.77 -8.92
CA GLY A 48 17.53 -0.31 -9.87
C GLY A 48 16.31 -1.21 -10.08
N SER A 49 16.51 -2.53 -10.00
CA SER A 49 15.45 -3.54 -10.03
C SER A 49 14.95 -3.96 -8.63
N GLN A 50 15.39 -3.27 -7.56
CA GLN A 50 15.10 -3.69 -6.19
C GLN A 50 13.89 -2.99 -5.57
N ALA A 51 13.56 -1.78 -6.02
CA ALA A 51 12.40 -1.05 -5.54
C ALA A 51 11.88 0.00 -6.55
N VAL A 52 10.60 0.30 -6.45
CA VAL A 52 9.92 1.41 -7.14
C VAL A 52 9.08 2.21 -6.14
N PHE A 53 9.02 3.52 -6.34
CA PHE A 53 8.25 4.46 -5.53
C PHE A 53 7.24 5.18 -6.43
N LEU A 54 5.98 5.20 -6.03
CA LEU A 54 4.84 5.59 -6.85
C LEU A 54 3.93 6.59 -6.13
N SER A 55 3.38 7.55 -6.85
CA SER A 55 2.44 8.54 -6.31
C SER A 55 1.43 9.04 -7.34
N SER A 56 0.44 9.77 -6.84
CA SER A 56 -0.39 10.66 -7.66
C SER A 56 -0.16 12.11 -7.24
N GLY A 57 -0.41 13.08 -8.11
CA GLY A 57 -0.38 14.50 -7.76
C GLY A 57 1.01 15.03 -7.36
N HIS A 58 2.07 14.40 -7.85
CA HIS A 58 3.47 14.77 -7.59
C HIS A 58 3.89 14.72 -6.10
N TYR A 59 3.21 13.93 -5.28
CA TYR A 59 3.64 13.66 -3.90
C TYR A 59 4.93 12.81 -3.84
N HIS A 60 5.63 12.83 -2.70
CA HIS A 60 6.93 12.17 -2.54
C HIS A 60 6.89 10.65 -2.79
N HIS A 61 5.85 9.96 -2.31
CA HIS A 61 5.37 8.63 -2.71
C HIS A 61 4.21 8.24 -1.79
N HIS A 62 3.19 7.56 -2.31
CA HIS A 62 2.19 6.87 -1.49
C HIS A 62 2.57 5.41 -1.30
N ILE A 63 3.18 4.80 -2.32
CA ILE A 63 3.57 3.39 -2.33
C ILE A 63 5.07 3.28 -2.58
N GLY A 64 5.76 2.53 -1.71
CA GLY A 64 7.07 1.97 -2.02
C GLY A 64 6.96 0.45 -2.18
N ALA A 65 7.24 -0.09 -3.35
CA ALA A 65 7.23 -1.55 -3.58
C ALA A 65 8.66 -2.06 -3.74
N ASN A 66 9.09 -3.00 -2.90
CA ASN A 66 10.47 -3.51 -2.90
C ASN A 66 10.54 -5.04 -2.84
N ALA A 67 11.60 -5.59 -3.44
CA ALA A 67 11.89 -7.03 -3.46
C ALA A 67 12.94 -7.47 -2.43
N TRP A 68 13.19 -6.65 -1.41
CA TRP A 68 14.15 -6.99 -0.36
C TRP A 68 13.70 -8.26 0.36
N GLN A 69 14.54 -9.29 0.34
CA GLN A 69 14.25 -10.61 0.93
C GLN A 69 12.99 -11.28 0.36
N SER A 70 12.60 -10.95 -0.87
CA SER A 70 11.38 -11.43 -1.50
C SER A 70 11.46 -11.53 -3.02
N ALA A 71 12.64 -11.39 -3.62
CA ALA A 71 12.80 -11.54 -5.06
C ALA A 71 12.14 -12.83 -5.58
N SER A 72 11.29 -12.69 -6.60
CA SER A 72 10.47 -13.76 -7.19
C SER A 72 9.39 -14.36 -6.27
N ALA A 73 9.08 -13.73 -5.13
CA ALA A 73 7.95 -14.14 -4.31
C ALA A 73 6.63 -14.00 -5.08
N GLY A 74 5.77 -15.01 -4.98
CA GLY A 74 4.39 -14.97 -5.44
C GLY A 74 3.44 -14.48 -4.34
N ARG A 75 2.15 -14.78 -4.52
CA ARG A 75 1.08 -14.42 -3.59
C ARG A 75 1.38 -14.86 -2.15
N ARG A 76 1.11 -13.98 -1.19
CA ARG A 76 1.27 -14.25 0.24
C ARG A 76 0.35 -15.37 0.70
N ASP A 77 0.85 -16.21 1.58
CA ASP A 77 0.06 -17.21 2.31
C ASP A 77 -0.98 -16.50 3.21
N PRO A 78 -2.29 -16.70 2.98
CA PRO A 78 -3.34 -16.04 3.75
C PRO A 78 -3.39 -16.50 5.22
N SER A 79 -2.77 -17.65 5.57
CA SER A 79 -2.70 -18.14 6.94
C SER A 79 -1.64 -17.43 7.80
N ARG A 80 -0.77 -16.61 7.18
CA ARG A 80 0.27 -15.85 7.87
C ARG A 80 -0.21 -14.45 8.23
N SER A 81 0.19 -13.96 9.39
CA SER A 81 -0.02 -12.57 9.79
C SER A 81 0.61 -11.60 8.79
N GLY A 82 -0.07 -10.49 8.54
CA GLY A 82 0.38 -9.45 7.61
C GLY A 82 -0.62 -8.31 7.53
N LEU A 83 -0.34 -7.36 6.64
CA LEU A 83 -1.25 -6.27 6.32
C LEU A 83 -2.56 -6.84 5.75
N ALA A 84 -3.70 -6.40 6.30
CA ALA A 84 -5.02 -6.83 5.84
C ALA A 84 -5.41 -6.11 4.54
N TRP A 85 -5.35 -4.79 4.55
CA TRP A 85 -5.66 -3.92 3.41
C TRP A 85 -5.07 -2.52 3.61
N VAL A 86 -5.05 -1.74 2.53
CA VAL A 86 -4.81 -0.29 2.53
C VAL A 86 -6.05 0.38 1.96
N GLU A 87 -6.48 1.49 2.54
CA GLU A 87 -7.58 2.29 2.00
C GLU A 87 -7.03 3.64 1.52
N MET A 88 -7.40 3.99 0.30
CA MET A 88 -7.10 5.27 -0.33
C MET A 88 -8.38 6.08 -0.47
N ARG A 89 -8.32 7.38 -0.18
CA ARG A 89 -9.41 8.30 -0.48
C ARG A 89 -9.18 8.91 -1.85
N SER A 90 -10.23 8.99 -2.65
CA SER A 90 -10.17 9.61 -3.97
C SER A 90 -11.46 10.35 -4.30
N ASP A 91 -11.31 11.56 -4.84
CA ASP A 91 -12.43 12.33 -5.40
C ASP A 91 -12.91 11.75 -6.76
N ASN A 92 -12.17 10.79 -7.33
CA ASN A 92 -12.48 10.18 -8.63
C ASN A 92 -13.36 8.93 -8.53
N VAL A 93 -13.63 8.42 -7.33
CA VAL A 93 -14.52 7.26 -7.12
C VAL A 93 -15.83 7.69 -6.48
N LYS A 94 -16.94 7.08 -6.92
CA LYS A 94 -18.28 7.38 -6.39
C LYS A 94 -18.74 6.40 -5.32
N ASP A 95 -18.22 5.18 -5.38
CA ASP A 95 -18.53 4.07 -4.48
C ASP A 95 -17.21 3.41 -4.04
N GLU A 96 -17.25 2.64 -2.95
CA GLU A 96 -16.09 1.84 -2.52
C GLU A 96 -15.73 0.81 -3.60
N THR A 97 -14.46 0.79 -4.01
CA THR A 97 -13.89 -0.24 -4.88
C THR A 97 -12.75 -0.96 -4.18
N SER A 98 -12.45 -2.17 -4.62
CA SER A 98 -11.36 -2.98 -4.07
C SER A 98 -10.62 -3.70 -5.19
N HIS A 99 -9.29 -3.58 -5.18
CA HIS A 99 -8.38 -4.25 -6.09
C HIS A 99 -7.38 -5.07 -5.28
N GLU A 100 -6.93 -6.20 -5.83
CA GLU A 100 -5.89 -7.01 -5.21
C GLU A 100 -4.63 -6.95 -6.08
N ASP A 101 -3.49 -6.65 -5.45
CA ASP A 101 -2.20 -6.68 -6.14
C ASP A 101 -1.76 -8.14 -6.43
N PRO A 102 -0.73 -8.37 -7.26
CA PRO A 102 -0.26 -9.73 -7.56
C PRO A 102 0.21 -10.54 -6.34
N TRP A 103 0.47 -9.89 -5.21
CA TRP A 103 0.96 -10.51 -3.97
C TRP A 103 -0.16 -10.76 -2.95
N GLY A 104 -1.40 -10.36 -3.25
CA GLY A 104 -2.55 -10.55 -2.38
C GLY A 104 -2.81 -9.40 -1.41
N THR A 105 -2.18 -8.24 -1.62
CA THR A 105 -2.49 -7.02 -0.85
C THR A 105 -3.77 -6.41 -1.40
N VAL A 106 -4.75 -6.20 -0.52
CA VAL A 106 -6.01 -5.56 -0.89
C VAL A 106 -5.88 -4.05 -0.77
N ILE A 107 -6.20 -3.34 -1.86
CA ILE A 107 -6.25 -1.88 -1.92
C ILE A 107 -7.71 -1.48 -2.13
N ARG A 108 -8.28 -0.81 -1.12
CA ARG A 108 -9.61 -0.21 -1.18
C ARG A 108 -9.49 1.23 -1.62
N THR A 109 -10.47 1.70 -2.38
CA THR A 109 -10.62 3.11 -2.69
C THR A 109 -12.00 3.55 -2.28
N VAL A 110 -12.09 4.59 -1.45
CA VAL A 110 -13.36 5.14 -0.98
C VAL A 110 -13.51 6.59 -1.44
N PRO A 111 -14.75 7.07 -1.64
CA PRO A 111 -14.99 8.47 -1.98
C PRO A 111 -14.48 9.41 -0.90
N GLY A 112 -13.81 10.48 -1.32
CA GLY A 112 -13.43 11.57 -0.43
C GLY A 112 -12.14 12.26 -0.85
N LYS A 113 -11.93 13.46 -0.32
CA LYS A 113 -10.72 14.23 -0.61
C LYS A 113 -9.48 13.44 -0.20
N ALA A 114 -8.57 13.31 -1.15
CA ALA A 114 -7.21 12.86 -0.92
C ALA A 114 -6.46 13.84 -0.01
#